data_AF-A0A957NZR5-F1
#
_entry.id   AF-A0A957NZR5-F1
#
_cell.length_a   1.000
_cell.length_b   1.000
_cell.length_c   1.000
_cell.angle_alpha   90.00
_cell.angle_beta   90.00
_cell.angle_gamma   90.00
#
_symmetry.space_group_name_H-M   'P 1'
#
loop_
_entity.id
_entity.type
_entity.pdbx_description
1 polymer ?
#
loop_
_entity_poly.entity_id
_entity_poly.type
_entity_poly.pdbx_seq_one_letter_code
_entity_poly.pdbx_strand_id
1 'polypeptide(L)'
;IAEGTAEFGPVPEGDPGQGKALLLNGGISGTPDGGLNVAHEEIWESIDGGPYQRIRWTYDRAADGSNCMGLRLVEADVALRAESLIGYDEAIEKYSAAIDPSLEACSIFGATPEEEI
;
A
#
# COMPACT_ATOMS: atom_id res chain seq x y z
N ILE A 1 6.69 5.34 -18.03
CA ILE A 1 5.69 5.99 -17.16
C ILE A 1 4.86 4.85 -16.62
N ALA A 2 4.92 4.56 -15.32
CA ALA A 2 3.97 3.62 -14.73
C ALA A 2 2.58 4.18 -15.01
N GLU A 3 1.76 3.42 -15.73
CA GLU A 3 0.41 3.84 -16.12
C GLU A 3 -0.42 4.04 -14.85
N GLY A 4 -1.17 5.13 -14.74
CA GLY A 4 -1.99 5.35 -13.57
C GLY A 4 -2.89 6.58 -13.70
N THR A 5 -3.90 6.65 -12.85
CA THR A 5 -4.82 7.78 -12.75
C THR A 5 -4.77 8.38 -11.36
N ALA A 6 -5.03 9.69 -11.29
CA ALA A 6 -5.17 10.43 -10.05
C ALA A 6 -6.48 11.22 -10.10
N GLU A 7 -7.37 11.00 -9.13
CA GLU A 7 -8.66 11.67 -9.09
C GLU A 7 -9.09 12.03 -7.66
N PHE A 8 -9.92 13.07 -7.54
CA PHE A 8 -10.54 13.42 -6.26
C PHE A 8 -11.93 12.80 -6.17
N GLY A 9 -12.16 12.01 -5.13
CA GLY A 9 -13.42 11.33 -4.85
C GLY A 9 -13.96 11.63 -3.46
N PRO A 10 -15.16 11.14 -3.11
CA PRO A 10 -15.61 11.17 -1.73
C PRO A 10 -14.64 10.39 -0.82
N VAL A 11 -14.51 10.83 0.44
CA VAL A 11 -13.85 10.02 1.49
C VAL A 11 -14.67 8.74 1.68
N PRO A 12 -14.05 7.55 1.70
CA PRO A 12 -14.77 6.30 1.94
C PRO A 12 -15.47 6.28 3.30
N GLU A 13 -16.55 5.52 3.40
CA GLU A 13 -17.32 5.44 4.64
C GLU A 13 -16.47 4.80 5.75
N GLY A 14 -16.48 5.43 6.93
CA GLY A 14 -15.73 4.97 8.11
C GLY A 14 -14.28 5.48 8.19
N ASP A 15 -13.79 6.17 7.15
CA ASP A 15 -12.46 6.76 7.19
C ASP A 15 -12.40 8.08 7.99
N PRO A 16 -11.22 8.40 8.56
CA PRO A 16 -11.05 9.57 9.43
C PRO A 16 -11.02 10.91 8.66
N GLY A 17 -10.85 10.88 7.33
CA GLY A 17 -10.71 12.06 6.50
C GLY A 17 -11.96 12.92 6.34
N GLN A 18 -11.73 14.14 5.88
CA GLN A 18 -12.79 15.12 5.62
C GLN A 18 -12.70 15.68 4.20
N GLY A 19 -13.86 16.04 3.63
CA GLY A 19 -13.93 16.65 2.30
C GLY A 19 -13.81 15.63 1.17
N LYS A 20 -12.64 15.56 0.53
CA LYS A 20 -12.37 14.69 -0.61
C LYS A 20 -11.15 13.81 -0.31
N ALA A 21 -11.16 12.59 -0.83
CA ALA A 21 -9.99 11.74 -0.91
C ALA A 21 -9.31 11.94 -2.27
N LEU A 22 -7.99 11.79 -2.31
CA LEU A 22 -7.21 11.64 -3.54
C LEU A 22 -6.99 10.15 -3.75
N LEU A 23 -7.52 9.63 -4.86
CA LEU A 23 -7.39 8.23 -5.26
C LEU A 23 -6.32 8.13 -6.34
N LEU A 24 -5.34 7.26 -6.12
CA LEU A 24 -4.31 6.93 -7.09
C LEU A 24 -4.50 5.48 -7.51
N ASN A 25 -4.70 5.23 -8.80
CA ASN A 25 -4.90 3.88 -9.33
C ASN A 25 -3.84 3.54 -10.36
N GLY A 26 -3.49 2.26 -10.44
CA GLY A 26 -2.61 1.72 -11.49
C GLY A 26 -1.12 1.88 -11.21
N GLY A 27 -0.72 2.51 -10.09
CA GLY A 27 0.69 2.59 -9.69
C GLY A 27 1.32 1.20 -9.73
N ILE A 28 2.40 1.04 -10.49
CA ILE A 28 3.14 -0.22 -10.56
C ILE A 28 4.31 -0.10 -9.59
N SER A 29 4.43 -1.06 -8.67
CA SER A 29 5.55 -1.18 -7.74
C SER A 29 6.81 -1.70 -8.46
N GLY A 30 7.25 -0.98 -9.49
CA GLY A 30 8.39 -1.35 -10.31
C GLY A 30 9.39 -0.21 -10.38
N THR A 31 10.68 -0.52 -10.19
CA THR A 31 11.74 0.38 -10.65
C THR A 31 12.09 0.04 -12.10
N PRO A 32 12.77 0.93 -12.84
CA PRO A 32 13.27 0.63 -14.18
C PRO A 32 14.16 -0.62 -14.25
N ASP A 33 14.80 -1.00 -13.13
CA ASP A 33 15.83 -2.04 -13.05
C ASP A 33 15.31 -3.38 -12.50
N GLY A 34 14.01 -3.47 -12.22
CA GLY A 34 13.39 -4.65 -11.61
C GLY A 34 12.42 -4.24 -10.51
N GLY A 35 11.35 -5.00 -10.34
CA GLY A 35 10.34 -4.76 -9.31
C GLY A 35 9.07 -5.53 -9.66
N LEU A 36 8.08 -5.43 -8.79
CA LEU A 36 6.84 -6.19 -8.94
C LEU A 36 5.89 -5.44 -9.86
N ASN A 37 5.53 -6.09 -10.96
CA ASN A 37 4.53 -5.58 -11.87
C ASN A 37 3.10 -5.80 -11.34
N VAL A 38 2.86 -5.36 -10.10
CA VAL A 38 1.56 -5.44 -9.42
C VAL A 38 1.02 -4.03 -9.28
N ALA A 39 -0.11 -3.78 -9.94
CA ALA A 39 -0.84 -2.53 -9.82
C ALA A 39 -1.41 -2.38 -8.41
N HIS A 40 -1.40 -1.16 -7.90
CA HIS A 40 -1.98 -0.82 -6.60
C HIS A 40 -2.89 0.39 -6.68
N GLU A 41 -3.72 0.50 -5.65
CA GLU A 41 -4.57 1.64 -5.37
C GLU A 41 -4.12 2.29 -4.06
N GLU A 42 -4.07 3.62 -4.04
CA GLU A 42 -3.79 4.41 -2.84
C GLU A 42 -4.94 5.36 -2.55
N ILE A 43 -5.32 5.44 -1.28
CA ILE A 43 -6.29 6.42 -0.80
C ILE A 43 -5.57 7.37 0.13
N TRP A 44 -5.61 8.65 -0.24
CA TRP A 44 -5.04 9.75 0.53
C TRP A 44 -6.13 10.68 1.00
N GLU A 45 -6.03 11.16 2.23
CA GLU A 45 -7.06 11.98 2.85
C GLU A 45 -6.48 13.12 3.67
N SER A 46 -7.21 14.23 3.72
CA SER A 46 -6.92 15.33 4.64
C SER A 46 -7.61 15.07 5.98
N ILE A 47 -6.82 15.05 7.05
CA ILE A 47 -7.30 14.89 8.42
C ILE A 47 -7.26 16.25 9.13
N ASP A 48 -8.37 16.68 9.71
CA ASP A 48 -8.49 17.94 10.48
C ASP A 48 -7.95 19.18 9.74
N GLY A 49 -8.12 19.20 8.41
CA GLY A 49 -7.63 20.28 7.54
C GLY A 49 -6.11 20.29 7.32
N GLY A 50 -5.41 19.26 7.79
CA GLY A 50 -4.00 19.03 7.54
C GLY A 50 -3.68 18.54 6.12
N PRO A 51 -2.39 18.36 5.78
CA PRO A 51 -1.97 17.79 4.51
C PRO A 51 -2.56 16.40 4.27
N TYR A 52 -2.63 15.99 3.01
CA TYR A 52 -3.06 14.64 2.65
C TYR A 52 -2.08 13.61 3.19
N GLN A 53 -2.59 12.59 3.85
CA GLN A 53 -1.86 11.44 4.36
C GLN A 53 -2.39 10.17 3.68
N ARG A 54 -1.51 9.22 3.38
CA ARG A 54 -1.93 7.94 2.79
C ARG A 54 -2.56 7.10 3.89
N ILE A 55 -3.85 6.82 3.74
CA ILE A 55 -4.64 6.05 4.70
C ILE A 55 -4.66 4.58 4.30
N ARG A 56 -4.72 4.30 2.99
CA ARG A 56 -4.73 2.93 2.48
C ARG A 56 -3.84 2.78 1.27
N TRP A 57 -3.34 1.56 1.13
CA TRP A 57 -2.61 1.08 -0.03
C TRP A 57 -3.05 -0.37 -0.25
N THR A 58 -3.60 -0.68 -1.41
CA THR A 58 -4.18 -2.00 -1.69
C THR A 58 -3.81 -2.46 -3.08
N TYR A 59 -3.98 -3.75 -3.36
CA TYR A 59 -3.69 -4.35 -4.65
C TYR A 59 -4.52 -5.62 -4.81
N ASP A 60 -4.64 -6.08 -6.04
CA ASP A 60 -5.33 -7.34 -6.33
C ASP A 60 -4.49 -8.52 -5.82
N ARG A 61 -4.98 -9.16 -4.75
CA ARG A 61 -4.36 -10.36 -4.15
C ARG A 61 -4.33 -11.56 -5.09
N ALA A 62 -5.17 -11.58 -6.13
CA ALA A 62 -5.23 -12.64 -7.13
C ALA A 62 -4.35 -12.36 -8.36
N ALA A 63 -3.79 -11.16 -8.50
CA ALA A 63 -2.90 -10.85 -9.60
C ALA A 63 -1.59 -11.65 -9.55
N ASP A 64 -1.01 -11.90 -10.72
CA ASP A 64 0.29 -12.55 -10.84
C ASP A 64 1.37 -11.72 -10.12
N GLY A 65 2.22 -12.37 -9.33
CA GLY A 65 3.22 -11.69 -8.50
C GLY A 65 2.70 -11.16 -7.15
N SER A 66 1.40 -11.30 -6.85
CA SER A 66 0.83 -10.87 -5.57
C SER A 66 1.13 -11.80 -4.39
N ASN A 67 1.74 -12.97 -4.60
CA ASN A 67 2.23 -13.85 -3.53
C ASN A 67 3.56 -13.38 -2.93
N CYS A 68 3.69 -12.07 -2.73
CA CYS A 68 4.92 -11.42 -2.35
C CYS A 68 4.83 -10.84 -0.93
N MET A 69 5.78 -11.22 -0.07
CA MET A 69 5.94 -10.67 1.28
C MET A 69 6.13 -9.15 1.29
N GLY A 70 6.95 -8.61 0.38
CA GLY A 70 7.19 -7.16 0.27
C GLY A 70 5.90 -6.35 0.07
N LEU A 71 4.95 -6.83 -0.74
CA LEU A 71 3.66 -6.18 -0.93
C LEU A 71 2.78 -6.24 0.33
N ARG A 72 2.88 -7.30 1.15
CA ARG A 72 2.19 -7.39 2.46
C ARG A 72 2.77 -6.38 3.45
N LEU A 73 4.10 -6.23 3.45
CA LEU A 73 4.80 -5.28 4.32
C LEU A 73 4.49 -3.83 3.97
N VAL A 74 4.33 -3.48 2.69
CA VAL A 74 3.91 -2.12 2.29
C VAL A 74 2.52 -1.79 2.84
N GLU A 75 1.57 -2.72 2.72
CA GLU A 75 0.22 -2.54 3.25
C GLU A 75 0.23 -2.37 4.78
N ALA A 76 1.05 -3.17 5.47
CA ALA A 76 1.24 -3.09 6.91
C ALA A 76 1.89 -1.76 7.35
N ASP A 77 2.92 -1.29 6.64
CA ASP A 77 3.60 -0.02 6.93
C ASP A 77 2.67 1.17 6.68
N VAL A 78 1.80 1.11 5.68
CA VAL A 78 0.78 2.15 5.46
C VAL A 78 -0.22 2.20 6.61
N ALA A 79 -0.73 1.05 7.06
CA ALA A 79 -1.59 1.00 8.24
C ALA A 79 -0.86 1.51 9.50
N LEU A 80 0.42 1.17 9.67
CA LEU A 80 1.23 1.64 10.80
C LEU A 80 1.43 3.16 10.78
N ARG A 81 1.61 3.79 9.62
CA ARG A 81 1.74 5.25 9.50
C ARG A 81 0.42 6.00 9.68
N ALA A 82 -0.70 5.29 9.62
CA ALA A 82 -2.03 5.80 9.89
C ALA A 82 -2.49 5.49 11.33
N GLU A 83 -1.63 4.92 12.18
CA GLU A 83 -1.91 4.49 13.55
C GLU A 83 -2.53 5.56 14.43
N SER A 84 -2.11 6.82 14.27
CA SER A 84 -2.68 7.96 15.00
C SER A 84 -4.16 8.22 14.66
N LEU A 85 -4.65 7.64 13.56
CA LEU A 85 -5.99 7.86 13.01
C LEU A 85 -6.86 6.60 13.14
N ILE A 86 -6.31 5.43 12.84
CA ILE A 86 -7.04 4.15 12.77
C ILE A 86 -6.63 3.16 13.87
N GLY A 87 -5.67 3.53 14.72
CA GLY A 87 -5.12 2.64 15.75
C GLY A 87 -4.11 1.64 15.19
N TYR A 88 -3.53 0.82 16.08
CA TYR A 88 -2.50 -0.15 15.73
C TYR A 88 -3.04 -1.52 15.30
N ASP A 89 -4.32 -1.80 15.55
CA ASP A 89 -4.88 -3.15 15.38
C ASP A 89 -4.73 -3.66 13.94
N GLU A 90 -5.02 -2.80 12.95
CA GLU A 90 -4.88 -3.16 11.53
C GLU A 90 -3.41 -3.38 11.14
N ALA A 91 -2.49 -2.54 11.63
CA ALA A 91 -1.06 -2.73 11.37
C ALA A 91 -0.57 -4.05 11.97
N ILE A 92 -0.98 -4.39 13.20
CA ILE A 92 -0.64 -5.66 13.87
C ILE A 92 -1.15 -6.85 13.07
N GLU A 93 -2.41 -6.81 12.62
CA GLU A 93 -3.00 -7.87 11.80
C GLU A 93 -2.21 -8.05 10.50
N LYS A 94 -1.93 -6.96 9.78
CA LYS A 94 -1.23 -7.02 8.50
C LYS A 94 0.23 -7.47 8.64
N TYR A 95 0.95 -7.01 9.66
CA TYR A 95 2.31 -7.51 9.92
C TYR A 95 2.31 -9.00 10.29
N SER A 96 1.32 -9.46 11.06
CA SER A 96 1.16 -10.88 11.40
C SER A 96 0.86 -11.72 10.16
N ALA A 97 0.08 -11.19 9.21
CA ALA A 97 -0.16 -11.84 7.92
C ALA A 97 1.06 -11.80 6.98
N ALA A 98 1.91 -10.78 7.10
CA ALA A 98 3.11 -10.65 6.26
C ALA A 98 4.19 -11.69 6.56
N ILE A 99 4.16 -12.35 7.72
CA ILE A 99 5.09 -13.42 8.08
C ILE A 99 4.56 -14.83 7.75
N ASP A 100 3.50 -14.93 6.93
CA ASP A 100 3.01 -16.22 6.44
C ASP A 100 4.11 -16.94 5.62
N PRO A 101 4.50 -18.17 6.00
CA PRO A 101 5.59 -18.89 5.34
C PRO A 101 5.27 -19.32 3.90
N SER A 102 4.03 -19.15 3.42
CA SER A 102 3.64 -19.40 2.03
C SER A 102 3.94 -18.23 1.08
N LEU A 103 4.27 -17.04 1.63
CA LEU A 103 4.67 -15.88 0.86
C LEU A 103 6.11 -16.01 0.35
N GLU A 104 6.36 -15.50 -0.85
CA GLU A 104 7.72 -15.42 -1.40
C GLU A 104 8.43 -14.18 -0.88
N ALA A 105 9.73 -14.32 -0.57
CA ALA A 105 10.60 -13.17 -0.32
C ALA A 105 10.86 -12.43 -1.63
N CYS A 106 10.64 -11.12 -1.63
CA CYS A 106 10.55 -10.31 -2.85
C CYS A 106 10.67 -8.83 -2.50
N SER A 107 11.35 -8.09 -3.38
CA SER A 107 11.46 -6.65 -3.31
C SER A 107 10.44 -5.95 -4.19
N ILE A 108 9.73 -4.96 -3.64
CA ILE A 108 8.97 -4.01 -4.47
C ILE A 108 9.89 -3.05 -5.25
N PHE A 109 11.17 -2.97 -4.88
CA PHE A 109 12.15 -2.13 -5.56
C PHE A 109 13.05 -2.90 -6.53
N GLY A 110 12.85 -4.22 -6.64
CA GLY A 110 13.63 -5.09 -7.52
C GLY A 110 15.00 -5.49 -6.98
N ALA A 111 15.28 -5.25 -5.70
CA ALA A 111 16.45 -5.84 -5.06
C ALA A 111 16.35 -7.37 -5.12
N THR A 112 17.46 -8.03 -5.46
CA THR A 112 17.57 -9.48 -5.34
C THR A 112 17.47 -9.88 -3.87
N PRO A 113 17.04 -11.11 -3.54
CA PRO A 113 16.99 -11.58 -2.15
C PRO A 113 18.33 -11.40 -1.40
N GLU A 114 19.46 -11.53 -2.10
CA GLU A 114 20.80 -11.32 -1.54
C GLU A 114 21.11 -9.85 -1.19
N GLU A 115 20.40 -8.90 -1.82
CA GLU A 115 20.55 -7.46 -1.58
C GLU A 115 19.60 -6.92 -0.50
N GLU A 116 18.62 -7.72 -0.05
CA GLU A 116 17.65 -7.34 1.01
C GLU A 116 18.04 -7.81 2.42
N ILE A 117 19.17 -8.53 2.59
CA ILE A 117 19.69 -9.06 3.87
C ILE A 117 20.77 -8.14 4.45
#